data_AF-A0A1B7LN19-F1
#
_entry.id   AF-A0A1B7LN19-F1
#
_cell.length_a   1.000
_cell.length_b   1.000
_cell.length_c   1.000
_cell.angle_alpha   90.00
_cell.angle_beta   90.00
_cell.angle_gamma   90.00
#
_symmetry.space_group_name_H-M   'P 1'
#
loop_
_entity.id
_entity.type
_entity.pdbx_description
1 polymer ?
#
loop_
_entity_poly.entity_id
_entity_poly.type
_entity_poly.pdbx_seq_one_letter_code
_entity_poly.pdbx_strand_id
1 'polypeptide(L)'
;MNDKELYKVAKRRVMARKAFRIHLVTFAVVSLFLFVISYLNRENWWIFPVAGWGIGVVIHGVSVSSALGAGSEIEREMEALKKEKDRL
;
A
#
# COMPACT_ATOMS: atom_id res chain seq x y z
N MET A 1 -24.04 -7.36 -8.04
CA MET A 1 -23.03 -7.98 -7.15
C MET A 1 -23.69 -8.34 -5.82
N ASN A 2 -23.39 -9.51 -5.26
CA ASN A 2 -23.91 -9.95 -3.95
C ASN A 2 -23.09 -9.33 -2.81
N ASP A 3 -23.70 -9.00 -1.67
CA ASP A 3 -23.02 -8.32 -0.53
C ASP A 3 -21.78 -9.07 -0.02
N LYS A 4 -21.78 -10.41 -0.15
CA LYS A 4 -20.64 -11.26 0.18
C LYS A 4 -19.41 -11.01 -0.69
N GLU A 5 -19.60 -10.69 -1.98
CA GLU A 5 -18.50 -10.39 -2.90
C GLU A 5 -17.91 -9.01 -2.61
N LEU A 6 -18.75 -8.01 -2.29
CA LEU A 6 -18.30 -6.68 -1.87
C LEU A 6 -17.45 -6.76 -0.59
N TYR A 7 -17.90 -7.53 0.40
CA TYR A 7 -17.14 -7.75 1.64
C TYR A 7 -15.78 -8.42 1.41
N LYS A 8 -15.69 -9.41 0.50
CA LYS A 8 -14.41 -10.05 0.13
C LYS A 8 -13.43 -9.05 -0.48
N VAL A 9 -13.90 -8.19 -1.38
CA VAL A 9 -13.07 -7.15 -2.01
C VAL A 9 -12.58 -6.15 -0.97
N ALA A 10 -13.47 -5.64 -0.12
CA ALA A 10 -13.12 -4.74 0.98
C ALA A 10 -12.07 -5.37 1.92
N LYS A 11 -12.27 -6.63 2.34
CA LYS A 11 -11.34 -7.36 3.20
C LYS A 11 -9.96 -7.53 2.55
N ARG A 12 -9.90 -7.89 1.26
CA ARG A 12 -8.64 -8.01 0.52
C ARG A 12 -7.88 -6.68 0.48
N ARG A 13 -8.56 -5.57 0.21
CA ARG A 13 -7.96 -4.23 0.19
C ARG A 13 -7.38 -3.85 1.55
N VAL A 14 -8.10 -4.09 2.64
CA VAL A 14 -7.62 -3.80 4.00
C VAL A 14 -6.39 -4.65 4.35
N MET A 15 -6.40 -5.94 4.01
CA MET A 15 -5.24 -6.82 4.26
C MET A 15 -4.01 -6.40 3.45
N ALA A 16 -4.18 -6.03 2.18
CA ALA A 16 -3.09 -5.53 1.34
C ALA A 16 -2.45 -4.26 1.94
N ARG A 17 -3.25 -3.32 2.44
CA ARG A 17 -2.75 -2.11 3.12
C ARG A 17 -1.96 -2.44 4.39
N LYS A 18 -2.46 -3.37 5.21
CA LYS A 18 -1.76 -3.81 6.43
C LYS A 18 -0.42 -4.44 6.09
N ALA A 19 -0.38 -5.34 5.11
CA ALA A 19 0.84 -5.99 4.66
C ALA A 19 1.87 -4.96 4.14
N PHE A 20 1.43 -4.01 3.30
CA PHE A 20 2.32 -2.96 2.80
C PHE A 20 2.85 -2.06 3.92
N ARG A 21 2.01 -1.68 4.89
CA ARG A 21 2.42 -0.86 6.04
C ARG A 21 3.52 -1.55 6.86
N ILE A 22 3.37 -2.86 7.11
CA ILE A 22 4.40 -3.65 7.79
C ILE A 22 5.70 -3.60 6.99
N HIS A 23 5.62 -3.81 5.67
CA HIS A 23 6.81 -3.77 4.81
C HIS A 23 7.51 -2.41 4.82
N LEU A 24 6.74 -1.32 4.79
CA LEU A 24 7.27 0.06 4.86
C LEU A 24 7.95 0.34 6.20
N VAL A 25 7.36 -0.10 7.31
CA VAL A 25 7.96 0.04 8.65
C VAL A 25 9.25 -0.77 8.74
N THR A 26 9.24 -2.03 8.28
CA THR A 26 10.45 -2.86 8.23
C THR A 26 11.54 -2.20 7.38
N PHE A 27 11.19 -1.67 6.21
CA PHE A 27 12.12 -0.92 5.36
C PHE A 27 12.73 0.27 6.10
N ALA A 28 11.93 1.09 6.78
CA ALA A 28 12.43 2.25 7.52
C ALA A 28 13.37 1.85 8.67
N VAL A 29 12.98 0.85 9.46
CA VAL A 29 13.79 0.36 10.60
C VAL A 29 15.12 -0.21 10.13
N VAL A 30 15.10 -1.07 9.10
CA VAL A 30 16.32 -1.67 8.54
C VAL A 30 17.21 -0.60 7.88
N SER A 31 16.61 0.33 7.12
CA SER A 31 17.37 1.41 6.48
C SER A 31 18.07 2.30 7.49
N LEU A 32 17.38 2.65 8.59
CA LEU A 32 17.96 3.43 9.67
C LEU A 32 19.09 2.66 10.37
N PHE A 33 18.90 1.36 10.62
CA PHE A 33 19.92 0.50 11.21
C PHE A 33 21.19 0.43 10.33
N LEU A 34 21.03 0.22 9.01
CA LEU A 34 22.15 0.21 8.06
C LEU A 34 22.84 1.58 7.99
N PHE A 35 22.06 2.67 7.99
CA PHE A 35 22.61 4.03 8.04
C PHE A 35 23.48 4.24 9.28
N VAL A 36 22.99 3.86 10.46
CA VAL A 36 23.75 4.00 11.71
C VAL A 36 25.06 3.21 11.65
N ILE A 37 25.04 1.95 11.19
CA ILE A 37 26.27 1.15 11.05
C ILE A 37 27.25 1.81 10.10
N SER A 38 26.78 2.21 8.92
CA SER A 38 27.64 2.79 7.88
C SER A 38 28.24 4.11 8.36
N TYR A 39 27.43 4.97 9.00
CA TYR A 39 27.86 6.24 9.58
C TYR A 39 28.92 6.07 10.66
N LEU A 40 28.75 5.10 11.58
CA LEU A 40 29.72 4.81 12.64
C LEU A 40 31.07 4.32 12.07
N ASN A 41 31.04 3.60 10.94
CA ASN A 41 32.24 3.14 10.25
C ASN A 41 32.84 4.19 9.29
N ARG A 42 32.25 5.40 9.20
CA ARG A 42 32.60 6.45 8.23
C ARG A 42 32.53 5.98 6.77
N GLU A 43 31.66 5.03 6.50
CA GLU A 43 31.37 4.51 5.17
C GLU A 43 29.98 4.99 4.71
N ASN A 44 29.70 4.85 3.42
CA ASN A 44 28.41 5.26 2.84
C ASN A 44 27.70 4.13 2.08
N TRP A 45 28.07 2.87 2.32
CA TRP A 45 27.51 1.73 1.60
C TRP A 45 26.02 1.52 1.87
N TRP A 46 25.45 2.08 2.94
CA TRP A 46 24.02 2.00 3.26
C TRP A 46 23.12 2.48 2.11
N ILE A 47 23.61 3.37 1.24
CA ILE A 47 22.83 3.90 0.12
C ILE A 47 22.46 2.83 -0.91
N PHE A 48 23.32 1.84 -1.15
CA PHE A 48 23.07 0.80 -2.15
C PHE A 48 21.89 -0.13 -1.79
N PRO A 49 21.83 -0.74 -0.59
CA PRO A 49 20.67 -1.55 -0.20
C PRO A 49 19.41 -0.70 -0.05
N VAL A 50 19.51 0.53 0.46
CA VAL A 50 18.34 1.42 0.62
C VAL A 50 17.78 1.83 -0.74
N ALA A 51 18.64 2.18 -1.71
CA ALA A 51 18.20 2.51 -3.07
C ALA A 51 17.61 1.30 -3.79
N GLY A 52 18.28 0.14 -3.73
CA GLY A 52 17.81 -1.09 -4.37
C GLY A 52 16.44 -1.55 -3.86
N TRP A 53 16.26 -1.60 -2.53
CA TRP A 53 14.98 -2.00 -1.93
C TRP A 53 13.93 -0.89 -2.00
N GLY A 54 14.34 0.37 -1.88
CA GLY A 54 13.45 1.53 -1.92
C GLY A 54 12.65 1.60 -3.21
N ILE A 55 13.23 1.23 -4.35
CA ILE A 55 12.53 1.14 -5.64
C ILE A 55 11.37 0.14 -5.56
N GLY A 56 11.59 -1.04 -4.97
CA GLY A 56 10.54 -2.06 -4.80
C GLY A 56 9.41 -1.58 -3.89
N VAL A 57 9.73 -0.88 -2.81
CA VAL A 57 8.75 -0.28 -1.90
C VAL A 57 7.91 0.78 -2.62
N VAL A 58 8.51 1.65 -3.43
CA VAL A 58 7.80 2.66 -4.22
C VAL A 58 6.84 2.01 -5.22
N ILE A 59 7.31 1.02 -5.99
CA ILE A 59 6.47 0.29 -6.96
C ILE A 59 5.27 -0.36 -6.25
N HIS A 60 5.51 -1.03 -5.11
CA HIS A 60 4.44 -1.66 -4.35
C HIS A 60 3.46 -0.63 -3.77
N GLY A 61 3.96 0.51 -3.28
CA GLY A 61 3.15 1.61 -2.78
C GLY A 61 2.23 2.22 -3.83
N VAL A 62 2.73 2.39 -5.07
CA VAL A 62 1.93 2.83 -6.21
C VAL A 62 0.85 1.80 -6.55
N SER A 63 1.19 0.51 -6.57
CA SER A 63 0.22 -0.57 -6.83
C SER A 63 -0.89 -0.64 -5.78
N VAL A 64 -0.54 -0.49 -4.50
CA VAL A 64 -1.53 -0.46 -3.40
C VAL A 64 -2.37 0.80 -3.48
N SER A 65 -1.79 1.95 -3.83
CA SER A 65 -2.50 3.24 -3.94
C SER A 65 -3.40 3.33 -5.16
N SER A 66 -3.00 2.80 -6.32
CA SER A 66 -3.87 2.73 -7.50
C SER A 66 -5.08 1.82 -7.25
N ALA A 67 -4.91 0.75 -6.47
CA ALA A 67 -6.01 -0.07 -5.98
C ALA A 67 -6.97 0.69 -5.03
N LEU A 68 -6.54 1.81 -4.43
CA LEU A 68 -7.41 2.71 -3.65
C LEU A 68 -8.25 3.60 -4.56
N GLY A 69 -7.64 4.20 -5.59
CA GLY A 69 -8.32 5.09 -6.54
C GLY A 69 -9.46 4.36 -7.24
N ALA A 70 -9.13 3.24 -7.89
CA ALA A 70 -10.12 2.36 -8.51
C ALA A 70 -11.16 1.84 -7.51
N GLY A 71 -10.77 1.70 -6.24
CA GLY A 71 -11.67 1.24 -5.20
C GLY A 71 -12.72 2.24 -4.76
N SER A 72 -12.30 3.49 -4.58
CA SER A 72 -13.20 4.60 -4.23
C SER A 72 -14.13 5.00 -5.38
N GLU A 73 -13.68 4.81 -6.61
CA GLU A 73 -14.45 5.11 -7.82
C GLU A 73 -15.57 4.09 -8.03
N ILE A 74 -15.26 2.79 -7.91
CA ILE A 74 -16.26 1.71 -7.93
C ILE A 74 -17.30 1.87 -6.81
N GLU A 75 -16.86 2.27 -5.61
CA GLU A 75 -17.74 2.41 -4.44
C GLU A 75 -18.70 3.61 -4.62
N ARG A 76 -18.21 4.72 -5.20
CA ARG A 76 -19.03 5.87 -5.60
C ARG A 76 -20.05 5.53 -6.69
N GLU A 77 -19.65 4.79 -7.73
CA GLU A 77 -20.59 4.34 -8.78
C GLU A 77 -21.67 3.41 -8.22
N MET A 78 -21.29 2.49 -7.33
CA MET A 78 -22.25 1.60 -6.67
C MET A 78 -23.26 2.35 -5.80
N GLU A 79 -22.83 3.39 -5.06
CA GLU A 79 -23.74 4.25 -4.31
C GLU A 79 -24.69 5.04 -5.22
N ALA A 80 -24.20 5.55 -6.35
CA ALA A 80 -25.02 6.25 -7.33
C ALA A 80 -26.12 5.34 -7.90
N LEU A 81 -25.76 4.12 -8.31
CA LEU A 81 -26.71 3.12 -8.84
C LEU A 81 -27.73 2.66 -7.78
N LYS A 82 -27.34 2.52 -6.52
CA LYS A 82 -28.28 2.21 -5.42
C LYS A 82 -29.31 3.32 -5.24
N LYS A 83 -28.87 4.59 -5.22
CA LYS A 83 -29.77 5.75 -5.10
C LYS A 83 -30.73 5.88 -6.28
N GLU A 84 -30.30 5.51 -7.48
CA GLU A 84 -31.15 5.50 -8.66
C GLU A 84 -32.20 4.38 -8.60
N LYS A 85 -31.79 3.18 -8.16
CA LYS A 85 -32.71 2.04 -8.00
C LYS A 85 -33.73 2.26 -6.88
N ASP A 86 -33.38 2.93 -5.79
CA ASP A 86 -34.31 3.27 -4.71
C ASP A 86 -35.28 4.41 -5.09
N ARG A 87 -35.01 5.13 -6.19
CA ARG A 87 -35.89 6.18 -6.75
C ARG A 87 -36.91 5.66 -7.76
N LEU A 88 -36.76 4.41 -8.21
CA LEU A 88 -37.67 3.71 -9.13
C LEU A 88 -38.63 2.80 -8.35
#